data_AF-I9X7E6-F1
#
_entry.id   AF-I9X7E6-F1
#
_cell.length_a   1.000
_cell.length_b   1.000
_cell.length_c   1.000
_cell.angle_alpha   90.00
_cell.angle_beta   90.00
_cell.angle_gamma   90.00
#
_symmetry.space_group_name_H-M   'P 1'
#
loop_
_entity.id
_entity.type
_entity.pdbx_description
1 polymer ?
#
loop_
_entity_poly.entity_id
_entity_poly.type
_entity_poly.pdbx_seq_one_letter_code
_entity_poly.pdbx_strand_id
1 'polypeptide(L)'
;MAKRSVALFLLLLLASCGHPGGVMTPVSASLSSSSIAPTSTVDMLVATTREPSGNPATLFNGERSSKPHLTQISISIPAKREAGTVQWPKRLPPDPATDFAVTRVQQIDTVAQGRVWFRQHVHGGHALVFIHGFNNTYEDSVFRLAQLVHDSKMQATPVLFTWPSRAEITAYQYDKESTNYSRTALEQALRTLAADPDVKDITVMAHSMGTWLAMESLRQMGIRDGHVISKIHNVILASPDIDIQVFAKQYVEMGEPRPKFTIFVSQDDKALAVSSFITGRVSRLGAINPAEEPYRSKLENAGITAIDLTKVKTHDRLNHGKFAESPEIVQLIGQRLMTGQTLTDSKVTLGQGITAVVGGTVSTIGTVAATAAAAPVAIIEQPVTRKKPPRAANETLDGDLKQQTLTQ
;
A
#
# COMPACT_ATOMS: atom_id res chain seq x y z
N MET A 1 -3.29 -40.59 32.88
CA MET A 1 -3.01 -39.16 33.13
C MET A 1 -2.07 -38.50 32.12
N ALA A 2 -1.16 -39.22 31.45
CA ALA A 2 -0.19 -38.62 30.51
C ALA A 2 -0.77 -38.04 29.19
N LYS A 3 -1.95 -38.48 28.72
CA LYS A 3 -2.54 -37.99 27.45
C LYS A 3 -3.27 -36.64 27.57
N ARG A 4 -3.65 -36.20 28.78
CA ARG A 4 -4.29 -34.89 28.99
C ARG A 4 -3.27 -33.74 29.10
N SER A 5 -2.04 -34.03 29.52
CA SER A 5 -0.98 -33.01 29.67
C SER A 5 -0.33 -32.61 28.34
N VAL A 6 -0.35 -33.48 27.32
CA VAL A 6 0.18 -33.17 25.97
C VAL A 6 -0.76 -32.23 25.21
N ALA A 7 -2.08 -32.33 25.41
CA ALA A 7 -3.04 -31.40 24.82
C ALA A 7 -2.92 -29.98 25.40
N LEU A 8 -2.57 -29.84 26.68
CA LEU A 8 -2.41 -28.54 27.32
C LEU A 8 -1.09 -27.82 26.94
N PHE A 9 -0.03 -28.58 26.59
CA PHE A 9 1.22 -28.01 26.10
C PHE A 9 1.18 -27.60 24.62
N LEU A 10 0.30 -28.21 23.80
CA LEU A 10 0.08 -27.76 22.41
C LEU A 10 -0.76 -26.48 22.31
N LEU A 11 -1.51 -26.11 23.36
CA LEU A 11 -2.32 -24.89 23.40
C LEU A 11 -1.53 -23.62 23.79
N LEU A 12 -0.30 -23.76 24.28
CA LEU A 12 0.56 -22.65 24.72
C LEU A 12 1.58 -22.17 23.67
N LEU A 13 1.58 -22.76 22.47
CA LEU A 13 2.46 -22.35 21.35
C LEU A 13 1.74 -21.57 20.24
N LEU A 14 0.53 -21.07 20.51
CA LEU A 14 -0.19 -20.15 19.62
C LEU A 14 0.10 -18.68 19.97
N ALA A 15 1.37 -18.34 20.19
CA ALA A 15 1.81 -16.95 20.25
C ALA A 15 1.72 -16.37 18.83
N SER A 16 0.65 -15.62 18.62
CA SER A 16 0.23 -15.02 17.35
C SER A 16 1.26 -14.08 16.74
N CYS A 17 1.38 -14.14 15.42
CA CYS A 17 2.01 -13.11 14.60
C CYS A 17 1.04 -11.93 14.33
N GLY A 18 0.51 -11.31 15.38
CA GLY A 18 -0.14 -10.00 15.33
C GLY A 18 0.82 -8.94 15.86
N HIS A 19 0.88 -7.77 15.22
CA HIS A 19 1.60 -6.62 15.78
C HIS A 19 0.74 -5.95 16.87
N PRO A 20 1.33 -5.21 17.82
CA PRO A 20 0.57 -4.55 18.87
C PRO A 20 -0.27 -3.41 18.31
N GLY A 21 -1.52 -3.30 18.76
CA GLY A 21 -2.36 -2.12 18.54
C GLY A 21 -2.07 -1.02 19.56
N GLY A 22 -2.58 0.19 19.32
CA GLY A 22 -2.43 1.32 20.24
C GLY A 22 -1.20 2.21 19.99
N VAL A 23 -0.51 2.01 18.86
CA VAL A 23 0.76 2.67 18.52
C VAL A 23 0.61 4.10 18.00
N MET A 24 -0.62 4.58 17.79
CA MET A 24 -0.86 5.89 17.17
C MET A 24 -0.79 7.07 18.15
N THR A 25 -0.64 6.80 19.45
CA THR A 25 -0.46 7.86 20.46
C THR A 25 0.92 8.50 20.26
N PRO A 26 1.00 9.83 20.03
CA PRO A 26 2.28 10.49 19.85
C PRO A 26 3.20 10.36 21.08
N VAL A 27 4.48 10.08 20.84
CA VAL A 27 5.54 10.10 21.86
C VAL A 27 6.52 11.24 21.58
N SER A 28 7.10 11.82 22.64
CA SER A 28 8.12 12.84 22.48
C SER A 28 9.41 12.23 21.91
N ALA A 29 9.95 12.83 20.85
CA ALA A 29 11.23 12.42 20.26
C ALA A 29 12.42 12.52 21.26
N SER A 30 12.27 13.28 22.35
CA SER A 30 13.29 13.45 23.40
C SER A 30 13.27 12.38 24.49
N LEU A 31 12.34 11.40 24.45
CA LEU A 31 12.30 10.31 25.44
C LEU A 31 13.37 9.23 25.21
N SER A 32 14.26 9.41 24.22
CA SER A 32 15.43 8.56 24.03
C SER A 32 16.39 8.70 25.20
N SER A 33 16.31 7.76 26.14
CA SER A 33 17.24 7.61 27.28
C SER A 33 18.66 7.17 26.86
N SER A 34 18.99 7.22 25.58
CA SER A 34 20.29 6.83 25.03
C SER A 34 20.78 7.90 24.05
N SER A 35 22.06 8.30 24.19
CA SER A 35 22.82 9.22 23.33
C SER A 35 23.11 8.65 21.92
N ILE A 36 22.14 7.96 21.32
CA ILE A 36 22.29 7.27 20.03
C ILE A 36 21.82 8.19 18.90
N ALA A 37 22.48 8.06 17.74
CA ALA A 37 22.33 8.83 16.50
C ALA A 37 20.91 9.35 16.18
N PRO A 38 20.79 10.50 15.49
CA PRO A 38 19.49 11.12 15.19
C PRO A 38 18.56 10.11 14.48
N THR A 39 17.37 9.92 15.03
CA THR A 39 16.29 9.19 14.37
C THR A 39 15.86 9.97 13.13
N SER A 40 15.68 9.27 12.01
CA SER A 40 15.10 9.89 10.82
C SER A 40 13.59 10.06 11.03
N THR A 41 13.03 11.14 10.48
CA THR A 41 11.59 11.38 10.55
C THR A 41 11.00 11.33 9.15
N VAL A 42 9.83 10.72 9.01
CA VAL A 42 8.99 10.80 7.81
C VAL A 42 7.70 11.52 8.16
N ASP A 43 7.46 12.63 7.47
CA ASP A 43 6.22 13.39 7.54
C ASP A 43 5.32 13.00 6.36
N MET A 44 4.03 12.83 6.61
CA MET A 44 3.05 12.48 5.58
C MET A 44 1.68 13.12 5.82
N LEU A 45 0.94 13.32 4.74
CA LEU A 45 -0.51 13.49 4.81
C LEU A 45 -1.21 12.15 4.65
N VAL A 46 -2.25 11.92 5.42
CA VAL A 46 -3.09 10.74 5.35
C VAL A 46 -4.53 11.14 5.10
N ALA A 47 -5.00 10.89 3.88
CA ALA A 47 -6.41 10.96 3.52
C ALA A 47 -7.08 9.62 3.82
N THR A 48 -8.27 9.62 4.42
CA THR A 48 -8.95 8.37 4.77
C THR A 48 -10.46 8.44 4.65
N THR A 49 -11.08 7.33 4.23
CA THR A 49 -12.53 7.09 4.31
C THR A 49 -12.91 6.17 5.48
N ARG A 50 -11.96 5.87 6.38
CA ARG A 50 -12.20 5.10 7.59
C ARG A 50 -12.95 5.91 8.63
N GLU A 51 -13.79 5.25 9.41
CA GLU A 51 -14.51 5.86 10.52
C GLU A 51 -13.56 6.16 11.68
N PRO A 52 -13.59 7.38 12.25
CA PRO A 52 -12.86 7.69 13.47
C PRO A 52 -13.16 6.69 14.59
N SER A 53 -12.12 6.14 15.18
CA SER A 53 -12.25 5.14 16.25
C SER A 53 -12.75 5.74 17.58
N GLY A 54 -12.63 7.06 17.75
CA GLY A 54 -12.80 7.74 19.03
C GLY A 54 -11.66 7.50 20.03
N ASN A 55 -10.59 6.82 19.62
CA ASN A 55 -9.44 6.51 20.46
C ASN A 55 -8.15 7.09 19.81
N PRO A 56 -7.42 8.00 20.49
CA PRO A 56 -6.17 8.56 19.95
C PRO A 56 -5.08 7.50 19.70
N ALA A 57 -5.16 6.34 20.35
CA ALA A 57 -4.20 5.25 20.16
C ALA A 57 -4.40 4.44 18.86
N THR A 58 -5.53 4.64 18.16
CA THR A 58 -5.86 3.93 16.90
C THR A 58 -6.23 4.90 15.78
N LEU A 59 -6.75 6.08 16.13
CA LEU A 59 -7.26 7.14 15.23
C LEU A 59 -8.47 6.70 14.40
N PHE A 60 -8.33 5.71 13.52
CA PHE A 60 -9.37 5.25 12.60
C PHE A 60 -9.52 3.72 12.62
N ASN A 61 -10.72 3.21 12.39
CA ASN A 61 -11.00 1.77 12.41
C ASN A 61 -11.24 1.20 10.98
N GLY A 62 -11.76 -0.03 10.89
CA GLY A 62 -12.07 -0.70 9.62
C GLY A 62 -13.46 -0.43 9.06
N GLU A 63 -14.27 0.40 9.72
CA GLU A 63 -15.62 0.76 9.29
C GLU A 63 -15.59 1.98 8.35
N ARG A 64 -16.62 2.10 7.51
CA ARG A 64 -16.76 3.19 6.54
C ARG A 64 -17.22 4.47 7.25
N SER A 65 -16.56 5.57 6.94
CA SER A 65 -17.05 6.91 7.30
C SER A 65 -17.79 7.52 6.13
N SER A 66 -18.93 8.15 6.41
CA SER A 66 -19.71 8.84 5.39
C SER A 66 -18.99 10.02 4.77
N LYS A 67 -18.00 10.60 5.47
CA LYS A 67 -17.12 11.66 4.97
C LYS A 67 -15.66 11.24 5.06
N PRO A 68 -14.82 11.67 4.12
CA PRO A 68 -13.37 11.49 4.23
C PRO A 68 -12.76 12.44 5.28
N HIS A 69 -11.57 12.09 5.77
CA HIS A 69 -10.79 12.86 6.75
C HIS A 69 -9.36 13.02 6.28
N LEU A 70 -8.68 14.08 6.73
CA LEU A 70 -7.27 14.35 6.42
C LEU A 70 -6.49 14.58 7.72
N THR A 71 -5.34 13.93 7.84
CA THR A 71 -4.43 14.10 8.99
C THR A 71 -2.99 14.25 8.52
N GLN A 72 -2.21 15.06 9.23
CA GLN A 72 -0.75 15.03 9.17
C GLN A 72 -0.23 14.05 10.22
N ILE A 73 0.72 13.22 9.84
CA ILE A 73 1.42 12.31 10.74
C ILE A 73 2.93 12.43 10.54
N SER A 74 3.66 12.47 11.66
CA SER A 74 5.13 12.38 11.69
C SER A 74 5.55 11.09 12.39
N ILE A 75 6.42 10.31 11.74
CA ILE A 75 6.91 9.02 12.23
C ILE A 75 8.42 9.10 12.42
N SER A 76 8.92 8.80 13.62
CA SER A 76 10.35 8.53 13.83
C SER A 76 10.69 7.09 13.47
N ILE A 77 11.83 6.92 12.80
CA ILE A 77 12.33 5.64 12.32
C ILE A 77 13.69 5.36 12.98
N PRO A 78 13.88 4.16 13.56
CA PRO A 78 15.13 3.82 14.25
C PRO A 78 16.26 3.64 13.24
N ALA A 79 17.44 4.17 13.54
CA ALA A 79 18.58 4.18 12.62
C ALA A 79 19.16 2.77 12.36
N LYS A 80 19.09 1.87 13.34
CA LYS A 80 19.65 0.51 13.25
C LYS A 80 18.54 -0.50 13.01
N ARG A 81 18.18 -0.71 11.75
CA ARG A 81 17.22 -1.74 11.33
C ARG A 81 17.56 -2.29 9.95
N GLU A 82 16.97 -3.43 9.63
CA GLU A 82 16.99 -3.98 8.28
C GLU A 82 16.00 -3.22 7.38
N ALA A 83 16.44 -2.84 6.18
CA ALA A 83 15.57 -2.22 5.20
C ALA A 83 14.46 -3.20 4.78
N GLY A 84 13.26 -2.69 4.50
CA GLY A 84 12.11 -3.51 4.15
C GLY A 84 11.29 -4.01 5.36
N THR A 85 11.77 -3.80 6.58
CA THR A 85 11.12 -4.23 7.81
C THR A 85 10.55 -3.07 8.61
N VAL A 86 9.48 -3.33 9.37
CA VAL A 86 8.88 -2.38 10.32
C VAL A 86 9.11 -2.88 11.75
N GLN A 87 9.76 -2.07 12.58
CA GLN A 87 10.11 -2.39 13.95
C GLN A 87 8.94 -1.99 14.84
N TRP A 88 8.02 -2.92 15.03
CA TRP A 88 6.88 -2.73 15.92
C TRP A 88 7.33 -2.75 17.39
N PRO A 89 6.77 -1.86 18.23
CA PRO A 89 7.14 -1.78 19.63
C PRO A 89 6.73 -3.05 20.38
N LYS A 90 7.63 -3.65 21.15
CA LYS A 90 7.29 -4.82 21.97
C LYS A 90 6.45 -4.46 23.21
N ARG A 91 6.48 -3.18 23.61
CA ARG A 91 5.75 -2.61 24.74
C ARG A 91 5.39 -1.16 24.40
N LEU A 92 4.25 -0.69 24.90
CA LEU A 92 3.85 0.71 24.80
C LEU A 92 4.29 1.50 26.05
N PRO A 93 4.64 2.79 25.92
CA PRO A 93 4.79 3.54 24.66
C PRO A 93 6.01 3.07 23.83
N PRO A 94 6.00 3.25 22.49
CA PRO A 94 7.14 2.89 21.64
C PRO A 94 8.40 3.68 22.00
N ASP A 95 9.58 3.07 21.83
CA ASP A 95 10.89 3.74 21.95
C ASP A 95 11.40 4.15 20.56
N PRO A 96 11.45 5.46 20.22
CA PRO A 96 11.96 5.93 18.93
C PRO A 96 13.37 5.44 18.55
N ALA A 97 14.19 5.04 19.53
CA ALA A 97 15.52 4.51 19.27
C ALA A 97 15.51 3.08 18.70
N THR A 98 14.45 2.31 18.96
CA THR A 98 14.35 0.90 18.54
C THR A 98 13.14 0.60 17.67
N ASP A 99 12.09 1.42 17.75
CA ASP A 99 10.77 1.17 17.18
C ASP A 99 10.35 2.30 16.23
N PHE A 100 9.46 1.97 15.29
CA PHE A 100 8.69 3.00 14.61
C PHE A 100 7.76 3.65 15.64
N ALA A 101 7.80 4.97 15.74
CA ALA A 101 7.00 5.69 16.71
C ALA A 101 6.34 6.91 16.07
N VAL A 102 5.05 7.10 16.36
CA VAL A 102 4.35 8.33 16.01
C VAL A 102 4.86 9.45 16.91
N THR A 103 5.36 10.54 16.34
CA THR A 103 5.84 11.70 17.09
C THR A 103 4.90 12.90 16.98
N ARG A 104 4.05 12.91 15.95
CA ARG A 104 3.02 13.95 15.75
C ARG A 104 1.80 13.38 15.04
N VAL A 105 0.63 13.80 15.51
CA VAL A 105 -0.65 13.66 14.81
C VAL A 105 -1.34 15.01 14.86
N GLN A 106 -1.78 15.50 13.70
CA GLN A 106 -2.54 16.73 13.60
C GLN A 106 -3.67 16.55 12.60
N GLN A 107 -4.90 16.86 13.00
CA GLN A 107 -6.03 16.90 12.07
C GLN A 107 -5.89 18.10 11.12
N ILE A 108 -6.24 17.87 9.85
CA ILE A 108 -6.27 18.91 8.81
C ILE A 108 -7.74 19.07 8.40
N ASP A 109 -8.31 20.21 8.74
CA ASP A 109 -9.75 20.46 8.61
C ASP A 109 -10.13 21.02 7.23
N THR A 110 -9.19 21.66 6.54
CA THR A 110 -9.42 22.37 5.28
C THR A 110 -8.39 22.02 4.21
N VAL A 111 -8.78 22.13 2.94
CA VAL A 111 -7.85 21.97 1.81
C VAL A 111 -6.69 22.96 1.94
N ALA A 112 -6.98 24.20 2.35
CA ALA A 112 -5.98 25.25 2.50
C ALA A 112 -4.86 24.87 3.50
N GLN A 113 -5.22 24.29 4.65
CA GLN A 113 -4.24 23.77 5.60
C GLN A 113 -3.41 22.63 5.01
N GLY A 114 -4.04 21.71 4.26
CA GLY A 114 -3.33 20.63 3.55
C GLY A 114 -2.33 21.17 2.52
N ARG A 115 -2.69 22.21 1.76
CA ARG A 115 -1.79 22.88 0.81
C ARG A 115 -0.62 23.58 1.51
N VAL A 116 -0.87 24.23 2.65
CA VAL A 116 0.21 24.81 3.49
C VAL A 116 1.18 23.73 3.91
N TRP A 117 0.67 22.59 4.41
CA TRP A 117 1.52 21.46 4.78
C TRP A 117 2.33 20.96 3.60
N PHE A 118 1.70 20.77 2.43
CA PHE A 118 2.37 20.24 1.24
C PHE A 118 3.54 21.14 0.83
N ARG A 119 3.33 22.46 0.77
CA ARG A 119 4.39 23.44 0.49
C ARG A 119 5.59 23.34 1.41
N GLN A 120 5.37 23.04 2.70
CA GLN A 120 6.44 22.96 3.69
C GLN A 120 7.28 21.67 3.56
N HIS A 121 6.72 20.63 2.93
CA HIS A 121 7.33 19.30 2.79
C HIS A 121 7.55 18.92 1.32
N VAL A 122 7.55 19.92 0.43
CA VAL A 122 7.59 19.70 -1.02
C VAL A 122 8.98 19.22 -1.45
N HIS A 123 9.03 18.10 -2.17
CA HIS A 123 10.24 17.60 -2.82
C HIS A 123 10.13 17.77 -4.33
N GLY A 124 10.64 18.88 -4.87
CA GLY A 124 10.62 19.15 -6.33
C GLY A 124 9.20 19.27 -6.94
N GLY A 125 8.17 19.38 -6.12
CA GLY A 125 6.76 19.35 -6.53
C GLY A 125 6.23 17.95 -6.83
N HIS A 126 6.97 16.90 -6.50
CA HIS A 126 6.56 15.51 -6.72
C HIS A 126 5.84 14.95 -5.50
N ALA A 127 4.61 14.46 -5.68
CA ALA A 127 3.86 13.74 -4.65
C ALA A 127 3.84 12.23 -4.92
N LEU A 128 4.05 11.43 -3.88
CA LEU A 128 3.73 9.99 -3.89
C LEU A 128 2.40 9.78 -3.20
N VAL A 129 1.42 9.20 -3.89
CA VAL A 129 0.17 8.73 -3.30
C VAL A 129 0.22 7.22 -3.14
N PHE A 130 0.35 6.72 -1.90
CA PHE A 130 0.35 5.30 -1.59
C PHE A 130 -1.03 4.81 -1.16
N ILE A 131 -1.43 3.64 -1.66
CA ILE A 131 -2.73 2.99 -1.37
C ILE A 131 -2.47 1.56 -0.90
N HIS A 132 -2.85 1.27 0.35
CA HIS A 132 -2.60 -0.04 0.96
C HIS A 132 -3.50 -1.16 0.39
N GLY A 133 -3.10 -2.40 0.67
CA GLY A 133 -3.81 -3.61 0.28
C GLY A 133 -4.86 -4.11 1.28
N PHE A 134 -5.36 -5.31 1.01
CA PHE A 134 -6.27 -6.06 1.90
C PHE A 134 -5.62 -6.34 3.27
N ASN A 135 -6.45 -6.53 4.29
CA ASN A 135 -6.03 -6.96 5.62
C ASN A 135 -5.01 -6.01 6.29
N ASN A 136 -5.26 -4.70 6.23
CA ASN A 136 -4.42 -3.68 6.86
C ASN A 136 -5.23 -2.82 7.83
N THR A 137 -4.68 -2.60 9.01
CA THR A 137 -5.14 -1.56 9.93
C THR A 137 -4.72 -0.17 9.44
N TYR A 138 -5.14 0.89 10.16
CA TYR A 138 -4.70 2.25 9.84
C TYR A 138 -3.19 2.39 10.08
N GLU A 139 -2.71 1.90 11.23
CA GLU A 139 -1.32 1.93 11.66
C GLU A 139 -0.40 1.13 10.72
N ASP A 140 -0.85 -0.03 10.21
CA ASP A 140 -0.09 -0.80 9.20
C ASP A 140 0.23 0.05 7.99
N SER A 141 -0.77 0.77 7.50
CA SER A 141 -0.68 1.58 6.29
C SER A 141 0.26 2.77 6.49
N VAL A 142 0.17 3.43 7.65
CA VAL A 142 1.03 4.55 8.04
C VAL A 142 2.49 4.10 8.15
N PHE A 143 2.76 3.04 8.92
CA PHE A 143 4.14 2.58 9.12
C PHE A 143 4.74 2.00 7.84
N ARG A 144 3.92 1.34 6.99
CA ARG A 144 4.38 0.83 5.69
C ARG A 144 4.82 1.96 4.76
N LEU A 145 4.06 3.06 4.67
CA LEU A 145 4.49 4.21 3.86
C LEU A 145 5.76 4.85 4.44
N ALA A 146 5.83 5.02 5.77
CA ALA A 146 7.02 5.57 6.42
C ALA A 146 8.27 4.73 6.11
N GLN A 147 8.16 3.40 6.18
CA GLN A 147 9.22 2.46 5.85
C GLN A 147 9.63 2.59 4.38
N LEU A 148 8.68 2.62 3.46
CA LEU A 148 8.95 2.72 2.02
C LEU A 148 9.66 4.03 1.67
N VAL A 149 9.17 5.16 2.17
CA VAL A 149 9.76 6.49 1.93
C VAL A 149 11.20 6.53 2.43
N HIS A 150 11.41 6.08 3.67
CA HIS A 150 12.72 6.09 4.29
C HIS A 150 13.72 5.18 3.56
N ASP A 151 13.34 3.94 3.29
CA ASP A 151 14.26 2.92 2.77
C ASP A 151 14.61 3.14 1.30
N SER A 152 13.66 3.68 0.53
CA SER A 152 13.87 4.00 -0.87
C SER A 152 14.67 5.30 -1.06
N LYS A 153 14.73 6.14 -0.01
CA LYS A 153 15.24 7.52 -0.08
C LYS A 153 14.58 8.35 -1.18
N MET A 154 13.33 8.02 -1.51
CA MET A 154 12.60 8.68 -2.60
C MET A 154 12.49 10.18 -2.36
N GLN A 155 12.59 10.94 -3.44
CA GLN A 155 12.50 12.40 -3.42
C GLN A 155 11.09 12.83 -3.81
N ALA A 156 10.10 12.46 -2.99
CA ALA A 156 8.69 12.80 -3.20
C ALA A 156 8.00 13.06 -1.86
N THR A 157 7.04 13.98 -1.87
CA THR A 157 6.20 14.30 -0.71
C THR A 157 5.21 13.17 -0.43
N PRO A 158 5.25 12.52 0.74
CA PRO A 158 4.42 11.34 1.00
C PRO A 158 2.96 11.69 1.30
N VAL A 159 2.05 11.06 0.57
CA VAL A 159 0.61 11.09 0.79
C VAL A 159 0.11 9.65 0.87
N LEU A 160 -0.57 9.30 1.95
CA LEU A 160 -1.23 8.03 2.14
C LEU A 160 -2.72 8.19 1.89
N PHE A 161 -3.31 7.29 1.10
CA PHE A 161 -4.76 7.11 1.06
C PHE A 161 -5.13 5.79 1.73
N THR A 162 -5.86 5.83 2.84
CA THR A 162 -6.35 4.62 3.52
C THR A 162 -7.85 4.45 3.35
N TRP A 163 -8.26 3.21 3.12
CA TRP A 163 -9.66 2.82 2.92
C TRP A 163 -10.09 1.79 3.97
N PRO A 164 -11.40 1.56 4.20
CA PRO A 164 -11.91 0.74 5.32
C PRO A 164 -11.67 -0.75 5.14
N SER A 165 -10.43 -1.18 5.36
CA SER A 165 -10.07 -2.58 5.57
C SER A 165 -10.28 -2.94 7.03
N ARG A 166 -10.97 -4.06 7.29
CA ARG A 166 -11.19 -4.59 8.64
C ARG A 166 -9.99 -5.27 9.26
N ALA A 167 -8.89 -5.44 8.51
CA ALA A 167 -7.72 -6.19 8.96
C ALA A 167 -8.08 -7.62 9.43
N GLU A 168 -9.03 -8.26 8.73
CA GLU A 168 -9.49 -9.62 8.98
C GLU A 168 -9.54 -10.39 7.66
N ILE A 169 -9.00 -11.62 7.63
CA ILE A 169 -8.96 -12.44 6.41
C ILE A 169 -10.37 -12.82 5.96
N THR A 170 -11.24 -13.13 6.93
CA THR A 170 -12.65 -13.42 6.69
C THR A 170 -13.46 -12.22 6.17
N ALA A 171 -12.92 -10.99 6.23
CA ALA A 171 -13.58 -9.78 5.76
C ALA A 171 -13.32 -9.45 4.27
N TYR A 172 -12.72 -10.35 3.48
CA TYR A 172 -12.36 -10.10 2.07
C TYR A 172 -13.47 -9.43 1.24
N GLN A 173 -14.71 -9.94 1.32
CA GLN A 173 -15.82 -9.35 0.56
C GLN A 173 -16.19 -7.95 1.06
N TYR A 174 -16.20 -7.74 2.38
CA TYR A 174 -16.45 -6.42 2.95
C TYR A 174 -15.39 -5.42 2.50
N ASP A 175 -14.11 -5.81 2.57
CA ASP A 175 -12.97 -4.98 2.16
C ASP A 175 -13.05 -4.64 0.67
N LYS A 176 -13.42 -5.61 -0.18
CA LYS A 176 -13.66 -5.37 -1.61
C LYS A 176 -14.77 -4.34 -1.84
N GLU A 177 -15.92 -4.46 -1.17
CA GLU A 177 -16.98 -3.45 -1.25
C GLU A 177 -16.52 -2.09 -0.69
N SER A 178 -15.66 -2.08 0.34
CA SER A 178 -15.11 -0.85 0.92
C SER A 178 -14.12 -0.14 -0.02
N THR A 179 -13.42 -0.88 -0.89
CA THR A 179 -12.68 -0.25 -1.98
C THR A 179 -13.61 0.46 -2.94
N ASN A 180 -14.67 -0.19 -3.42
CA ASN A 180 -15.66 0.45 -4.31
C ASN A 180 -16.30 1.68 -3.66
N TYR A 181 -16.62 1.60 -2.36
CA TYR A 181 -17.13 2.72 -1.58
C TYR A 181 -16.15 3.92 -1.57
N SER A 182 -14.85 3.67 -1.53
CA SER A 182 -13.81 4.70 -1.40
C SER A 182 -13.36 5.32 -2.73
N ARG A 183 -13.79 4.79 -3.88
CA ARG A 183 -13.29 5.22 -5.22
C ARG A 183 -13.44 6.72 -5.48
N THR A 184 -14.59 7.29 -5.12
CA THR A 184 -14.87 8.70 -5.35
C THR A 184 -14.02 9.58 -4.44
N ALA A 185 -13.78 9.17 -3.20
CA ALA A 185 -12.92 9.90 -2.28
C ALA A 185 -11.45 9.89 -2.72
N LEU A 186 -10.95 8.76 -3.26
CA LEU A 186 -9.62 8.70 -3.85
C LEU A 186 -9.51 9.60 -5.08
N GLU A 187 -10.49 9.57 -5.99
CA GLU A 187 -10.55 10.49 -7.12
C GLU A 187 -10.49 11.96 -6.66
N GLN A 188 -11.31 12.32 -5.67
CA GLN A 188 -11.34 13.68 -5.13
C GLN A 188 -10.01 14.08 -4.47
N ALA A 189 -9.35 13.16 -3.75
CA ALA A 189 -8.04 13.42 -3.15
C ALA A 189 -6.98 13.69 -4.23
N LEU A 190 -6.95 12.88 -5.29
CA LEU A 190 -6.04 13.06 -6.43
C LEU A 190 -6.31 14.38 -7.18
N ARG A 191 -7.59 14.73 -7.40
CA ARG A 191 -7.99 16.02 -7.99
C ARG A 191 -7.56 17.20 -7.14
N THR A 192 -7.79 17.12 -5.83
CA THR A 192 -7.45 18.18 -4.88
C THR A 192 -5.94 18.41 -4.85
N LEU A 193 -5.16 17.33 -4.84
CA LEU A 193 -3.71 17.37 -4.91
C LEU A 193 -3.24 17.96 -6.25
N ALA A 194 -3.77 17.47 -7.38
CA ALA A 194 -3.40 17.97 -8.70
C ALA A 194 -3.78 19.44 -8.94
N ALA A 195 -4.81 19.95 -8.26
CA ALA A 195 -5.20 21.36 -8.34
C ALA A 195 -4.24 22.31 -7.60
N ASP A 196 -3.35 21.80 -6.73
CA ASP A 196 -2.35 22.62 -6.07
C ASP A 196 -1.25 23.04 -7.08
N PRO A 197 -0.94 24.36 -7.21
CA PRO A 197 0.13 24.83 -8.09
C PRO A 197 1.52 24.32 -7.71
N ASP A 198 1.77 23.97 -6.44
CA ASP A 198 3.06 23.47 -5.95
C ASP A 198 3.27 21.98 -6.31
N VAL A 199 2.20 21.25 -6.63
CA VAL A 199 2.26 19.90 -7.18
C VAL A 199 2.54 19.97 -8.68
N LYS A 200 3.63 19.36 -9.11
CA LYS A 200 4.08 19.27 -10.51
C LYS A 200 3.94 17.85 -11.07
N ASP A 201 4.12 16.85 -10.22
CA ASP A 201 4.07 15.44 -10.58
C ASP A 201 3.37 14.64 -9.48
N ILE A 202 2.60 13.62 -9.88
CA ILE A 202 1.98 12.65 -8.97
C ILE A 202 2.33 11.25 -9.46
N THR A 203 2.96 10.47 -8.58
CA THR A 203 3.05 9.01 -8.70
C THR A 203 2.01 8.36 -7.80
N VAL A 204 1.16 7.51 -8.37
CA VAL A 204 0.23 6.67 -7.60
C VAL A 204 0.85 5.29 -7.44
N MET A 205 1.01 4.83 -6.21
CA MET A 205 1.50 3.48 -5.91
C MET A 205 0.46 2.72 -5.09
N ALA A 206 -0.03 1.61 -5.62
CA ALA A 206 -1.05 0.81 -4.97
C ALA A 206 -0.59 -0.64 -4.78
N HIS A 207 -0.95 -1.26 -3.66
CA HIS A 207 -0.60 -2.65 -3.35
C HIS A 207 -1.83 -3.55 -3.28
N SER A 208 -1.74 -4.77 -3.80
CA SER A 208 -2.75 -5.83 -3.63
C SER A 208 -4.16 -5.35 -4.00
N MET A 209 -5.16 -5.53 -3.13
CA MET A 209 -6.52 -5.03 -3.35
C MET A 209 -6.61 -3.50 -3.50
N GLY A 210 -5.63 -2.74 -3.01
CA GLY A 210 -5.53 -1.31 -3.27
C GLY A 210 -5.36 -0.98 -4.76
N THR A 211 -4.85 -1.91 -5.58
CA THR A 211 -4.75 -1.72 -7.04
C THR A 211 -6.11 -1.71 -7.70
N TRP A 212 -7.08 -2.47 -7.17
CA TRP A 212 -8.48 -2.40 -7.62
C TRP A 212 -9.05 -1.00 -7.39
N LEU A 213 -8.87 -0.46 -6.18
CA LEU A 213 -9.30 0.89 -5.82
C LEU A 213 -8.65 1.95 -6.72
N ALA A 214 -7.34 1.87 -6.94
CA ALA A 214 -6.61 2.80 -7.80
C ALA A 214 -7.16 2.77 -9.24
N MET A 215 -7.29 1.59 -9.82
CA MET A 215 -7.78 1.43 -11.19
C MET A 215 -9.23 1.91 -11.35
N GLU A 216 -10.11 1.60 -10.39
CA GLU A 216 -11.50 2.06 -10.45
C GLU A 216 -11.58 3.60 -10.35
N SER A 217 -10.74 4.22 -9.53
CA SER A 217 -10.72 5.68 -9.36
C SER A 217 -10.17 6.39 -10.61
N LEU A 218 -9.09 5.87 -11.22
CA LEU A 218 -8.52 6.41 -12.45
C LEU A 218 -9.46 6.21 -13.64
N ARG A 219 -10.11 5.04 -13.74
CA ARG A 219 -11.18 4.79 -14.71
C ARG A 219 -12.33 5.77 -14.54
N GLN A 220 -12.77 6.02 -13.30
CA GLN A 220 -13.83 6.98 -13.03
C GLN A 220 -13.47 8.39 -13.50
N MET A 221 -12.22 8.82 -13.34
CA MET A 221 -11.73 10.07 -13.94
C MET A 221 -11.82 10.04 -15.47
N GLY A 222 -11.34 8.97 -16.10
CA GLY A 222 -11.37 8.81 -17.56
C GLY A 222 -12.79 8.82 -18.14
N ILE A 223 -13.75 8.21 -17.45
CA ILE A 223 -15.17 8.25 -17.86
C ILE A 223 -15.74 9.67 -17.79
N ARG A 224 -15.33 10.45 -16.78
CA ARG A 224 -15.82 11.82 -16.57
C ARG A 224 -15.18 12.82 -17.53
N ASP A 225 -13.87 12.71 -17.73
CA ASP A 225 -13.06 13.76 -18.37
C ASP A 225 -12.47 13.32 -19.73
N GLY A 226 -12.65 12.05 -20.12
CA GLY A 226 -12.04 11.45 -21.30
C GLY A 226 -10.56 11.08 -21.15
N HIS A 227 -9.93 11.44 -20.02
CA HIS A 227 -8.54 11.14 -19.70
C HIS A 227 -8.28 11.18 -18.18
N VAL A 228 -7.12 10.66 -17.76
CA VAL A 228 -6.60 10.86 -16.39
C VAL A 228 -5.96 12.24 -16.28
N ILE A 229 -6.02 12.87 -15.10
CA ILE A 229 -5.43 14.20 -14.87
C ILE A 229 -3.94 14.19 -15.24
N SER A 230 -3.51 15.18 -16.03
CA SER A 230 -2.18 15.21 -16.65
C SER A 230 -1.01 15.20 -15.66
N LYS A 231 -1.19 15.67 -14.42
CA LYS A 231 -0.14 15.61 -13.39
C LYS A 231 0.11 14.19 -12.85
N ILE A 232 -0.81 13.26 -13.06
CA ILE A 232 -0.61 11.85 -12.71
C ILE A 232 0.18 11.23 -13.86
N HIS A 233 1.51 11.16 -13.71
CA HIS A 233 2.38 10.65 -14.77
C HIS A 233 2.73 9.18 -14.61
N ASN A 234 2.78 8.67 -13.37
CA ASN A 234 3.22 7.31 -13.08
C ASN A 234 2.21 6.59 -12.19
N VAL A 235 1.87 5.35 -12.57
CA VAL A 235 1.04 4.43 -11.77
C VAL A 235 1.81 3.13 -11.56
N ILE A 236 2.06 2.79 -10.31
CA ILE A 236 2.78 1.59 -9.89
C ILE A 236 1.78 0.66 -9.19
N LEU A 237 1.55 -0.53 -9.74
CA LEU A 237 0.69 -1.56 -9.14
C LEU A 237 1.56 -2.70 -8.62
N ALA A 238 1.64 -2.86 -7.29
CA ALA A 238 2.42 -3.91 -6.66
C ALA A 238 1.54 -5.12 -6.30
N SER A 239 1.92 -6.30 -6.80
CA SER A 239 1.18 -7.57 -6.61
C SER A 239 -0.34 -7.41 -6.80
N PRO A 240 -0.80 -6.87 -7.96
CA PRO A 240 -2.16 -6.41 -8.13
C PRO A 240 -3.22 -7.53 -7.96
N ASP A 241 -4.12 -7.36 -6.98
CA ASP A 241 -5.26 -8.26 -6.73
C ASP A 241 -6.50 -7.84 -7.55
N ILE A 242 -6.32 -7.79 -8.87
CA ILE A 242 -7.35 -7.46 -9.84
C ILE A 242 -7.42 -8.56 -10.90
N ASP A 243 -8.64 -8.91 -11.32
CA ASP A 243 -8.82 -9.80 -12.47
C ASP A 243 -8.24 -9.14 -13.73
N ILE A 244 -7.51 -9.91 -14.54
CA ILE A 244 -6.81 -9.37 -15.72
C ILE A 244 -7.77 -8.82 -16.79
N GLN A 245 -8.95 -9.41 -16.96
CA GLN A 245 -9.94 -8.93 -17.93
C GLN A 245 -10.58 -7.64 -17.44
N VAL A 246 -10.86 -7.54 -16.14
CA VAL A 246 -11.31 -6.29 -15.51
C VAL A 246 -10.25 -5.22 -15.67
N PHE A 247 -8.98 -5.50 -15.34
CA PHE A 247 -7.89 -4.55 -15.55
C PHE A 247 -7.83 -4.08 -17.00
N ALA A 248 -7.88 -4.98 -17.98
CA ALA A 248 -7.83 -4.61 -19.39
C ALA A 248 -8.98 -3.67 -19.79
N LYS A 249 -10.20 -3.89 -19.28
CA LYS A 249 -11.34 -3.01 -19.51
C LYS A 249 -11.15 -1.65 -18.85
N GLN A 250 -10.80 -1.63 -17.56
CA GLN A 250 -10.56 -0.38 -16.84
C GLN A 250 -9.42 0.42 -17.48
N TYR A 251 -8.36 -0.25 -17.94
CA TYR A 251 -7.22 0.37 -18.59
C TYR A 251 -7.63 1.15 -19.84
N VAL A 252 -8.44 0.56 -20.71
CA VAL A 252 -8.94 1.24 -21.92
C VAL A 252 -9.90 2.37 -21.57
N GLU A 253 -10.79 2.15 -20.61
CA GLU A 253 -11.83 3.10 -20.18
C GLU A 253 -11.30 4.34 -19.44
N MET A 254 -10.01 4.36 -19.05
CA MET A 254 -9.33 5.58 -18.55
C MET A 254 -9.15 6.67 -19.61
N GLY A 255 -9.32 6.34 -20.89
CA GLY A 255 -9.11 7.29 -22.00
C GLY A 255 -7.64 7.63 -22.25
N GLU A 256 -7.38 8.59 -23.14
CA GLU A 256 -6.03 9.02 -23.55
C GLU A 256 -5.87 10.54 -23.34
N PRO A 257 -4.68 11.04 -22.94
CA PRO A 257 -3.46 10.28 -22.66
C PRO A 257 -3.52 9.49 -21.34
N ARG A 258 -2.91 8.29 -21.31
CA ARG A 258 -2.74 7.48 -20.09
C ARG A 258 -1.43 7.78 -19.34
N PRO A 259 -1.40 7.62 -18.00
CA PRO A 259 -0.16 7.61 -17.25
C PRO A 259 0.70 6.40 -17.62
N LYS A 260 2.00 6.46 -17.32
CA LYS A 260 2.92 5.32 -17.44
C LYS A 260 2.61 4.29 -16.37
N PHE A 261 2.35 3.05 -16.77
CA PHE A 261 2.09 1.95 -15.84
C PHE A 261 3.32 1.08 -15.63
N THR A 262 3.62 0.79 -14.36
CA THR A 262 4.55 -0.25 -13.94
C THR A 262 3.81 -1.24 -13.05
N ILE A 263 3.87 -2.54 -13.37
CA ILE A 263 3.27 -3.60 -12.55
C ILE A 263 4.36 -4.50 -11.98
N PHE A 264 4.33 -4.76 -10.67
CA PHE A 264 5.14 -5.81 -10.06
C PHE A 264 4.31 -7.07 -9.93
N VAL A 265 4.80 -8.17 -10.50
CA VAL A 265 4.11 -9.47 -10.54
C VAL A 265 4.98 -10.55 -9.91
N SER A 266 4.35 -11.60 -9.40
CA SER A 266 5.03 -12.77 -8.85
C SER A 266 4.14 -14.00 -9.06
N GLN A 267 4.62 -14.96 -9.84
CA GLN A 267 3.85 -16.18 -10.17
C GLN A 267 3.70 -17.12 -8.96
N ASP A 268 4.59 -17.00 -7.97
CA ASP A 268 4.60 -17.76 -6.72
C ASP A 268 3.91 -17.03 -5.55
N ASP A 269 3.11 -16.00 -5.84
CA ASP A 269 2.33 -15.25 -4.86
C ASP A 269 1.15 -16.09 -4.33
N LYS A 270 1.25 -16.47 -3.06
CA LYS A 270 0.25 -17.34 -2.41
C LYS A 270 -1.00 -16.58 -1.99
N ALA A 271 -0.88 -15.29 -1.70
CA ALA A 271 -2.04 -14.48 -1.32
C ALA A 271 -2.97 -14.29 -2.54
N LEU A 272 -2.39 -14.05 -3.72
CA LEU A 272 -3.15 -13.98 -4.97
C LEU A 272 -3.75 -15.34 -5.38
N ALA A 273 -3.09 -16.45 -5.07
CA ALA A 273 -3.68 -17.78 -5.28
C ALA A 273 -4.95 -17.98 -4.42
N VAL A 274 -4.92 -17.53 -3.16
CA VAL A 274 -6.10 -17.56 -2.26
C VAL A 274 -7.19 -16.60 -2.76
N SER A 275 -6.85 -15.37 -3.14
CA SER A 275 -7.83 -14.41 -3.64
C SER A 275 -8.47 -14.89 -4.95
N SER A 276 -7.70 -15.48 -5.86
CA SER A 276 -8.18 -16.12 -7.08
C SER A 276 -9.19 -17.22 -6.75
N PHE A 277 -8.88 -18.10 -5.80
CA PHE A 277 -9.78 -19.17 -5.38
C PHE A 277 -11.12 -18.65 -4.85
N ILE A 278 -11.09 -17.64 -3.97
CA ILE A 278 -12.28 -17.03 -3.37
C ILE A 278 -13.19 -16.41 -4.45
N THR A 279 -12.61 -15.84 -5.50
CA THR A 279 -13.36 -15.16 -6.57
C THR A 279 -13.60 -16.03 -7.80
N GLY A 280 -13.60 -17.36 -7.65
CA GLY A 280 -13.97 -18.26 -8.73
C GLY A 280 -12.84 -18.70 -9.67
N ARG A 281 -11.60 -18.75 -9.17
CA ARG A 281 -10.37 -19.19 -9.88
C ARG A 281 -10.01 -18.32 -11.10
N VAL A 282 -10.21 -17.02 -10.96
CA VAL A 282 -9.87 -16.04 -12.00
C VAL A 282 -8.37 -15.72 -12.04
N SER A 283 -7.86 -15.41 -13.23
CA SER A 283 -6.46 -14.99 -13.41
C SER A 283 -6.24 -13.59 -12.85
N ARG A 284 -5.42 -13.49 -11.81
CA ARG A 284 -5.03 -12.20 -11.21
C ARG A 284 -3.89 -11.57 -11.99
N LEU A 285 -3.96 -10.26 -12.22
CA LEU A 285 -2.92 -9.50 -12.90
C LEU A 285 -1.56 -9.70 -12.22
N GLY A 286 -1.53 -9.74 -10.89
CA GLY A 286 -0.27 -9.91 -10.15
C GLY A 286 0.39 -11.28 -10.27
N ALA A 287 -0.32 -12.28 -10.81
CA ALA A 287 0.15 -13.66 -10.92
C ALA A 287 0.50 -14.08 -12.36
N ILE A 288 0.45 -13.17 -13.34
CA ILE A 288 0.79 -13.49 -14.72
C ILE A 288 2.29 -13.72 -14.90
N ASN A 289 2.65 -14.45 -15.97
CA ASN A 289 4.01 -14.44 -16.50
C ASN A 289 4.15 -13.32 -17.54
N PRO A 290 4.87 -12.22 -17.25
CA PRO A 290 4.98 -11.12 -18.20
C PRO A 290 5.90 -11.44 -19.38
N ALA A 291 6.74 -12.48 -19.29
CA ALA A 291 7.68 -12.88 -20.33
C ALA A 291 7.07 -13.84 -21.37
N GLU A 292 5.87 -14.37 -21.12
CA GLU A 292 5.20 -15.33 -21.99
C GLU A 292 4.02 -14.73 -22.76
N GLU A 293 3.73 -15.29 -23.94
CA GLU A 293 2.52 -14.95 -24.68
C GLU A 293 1.26 -15.54 -24.02
N PRO A 294 0.11 -14.84 -24.09
CA PRO A 294 -0.12 -13.60 -24.82
C PRO A 294 0.19 -12.33 -24.02
N TYR A 295 0.71 -12.45 -22.79
CA TYR A 295 0.86 -11.31 -21.89
C TYR A 295 1.99 -10.37 -22.32
N ARG A 296 3.12 -10.90 -22.77
CA ARG A 296 4.28 -10.11 -23.24
C ARG A 296 3.86 -9.08 -24.29
N SER A 297 3.28 -9.53 -25.41
CA SER A 297 2.87 -8.65 -26.50
C SER A 297 1.73 -7.70 -26.10
N LYS A 298 0.79 -8.14 -25.25
CA LYS A 298 -0.30 -7.29 -24.78
C LYS A 298 0.17 -6.15 -23.88
N LEU A 299 1.10 -6.43 -22.96
CA LEU A 299 1.69 -5.42 -22.07
C LEU A 299 2.54 -4.44 -22.87
N GLU A 300 3.34 -4.94 -23.83
CA GLU A 300 4.15 -4.12 -24.74
C GLU A 300 3.27 -3.17 -25.57
N ASN A 301 2.24 -3.69 -26.25
CA ASN A 301 1.33 -2.88 -27.06
C ASN A 301 0.56 -1.84 -26.23
N ALA A 302 0.32 -2.12 -24.95
CA ALA A 302 -0.28 -1.18 -24.02
C ALA A 302 0.73 -0.19 -23.41
N GLY A 303 2.03 -0.32 -23.68
CA GLY A 303 3.07 0.51 -23.04
C GLY A 303 3.18 0.29 -21.53
N ILE A 304 2.78 -0.88 -21.03
CA ILE A 304 2.86 -1.24 -19.62
C ILE A 304 4.20 -1.93 -19.35
N THR A 305 4.94 -1.42 -18.38
CA THR A 305 6.15 -2.07 -17.87
C THR A 305 5.78 -3.12 -16.84
N ALA A 306 6.30 -4.35 -16.97
CA ALA A 306 6.10 -5.40 -15.98
C ALA A 306 7.43 -5.86 -15.39
N ILE A 307 7.48 -5.97 -14.07
CA ILE A 307 8.65 -6.40 -13.30
C ILE A 307 8.27 -7.68 -12.56
N ASP A 308 8.89 -8.79 -12.95
CA ASP A 308 8.70 -10.09 -12.36
C ASP A 308 9.63 -10.30 -11.16
N LEU A 309 9.01 -10.52 -9.99
CA LEU A 309 9.62 -10.76 -8.69
C LEU A 309 9.57 -12.23 -8.28
N THR A 310 9.16 -13.14 -9.17
CA THR A 310 9.00 -14.57 -8.86
C THR A 310 10.27 -15.17 -8.24
N LYS A 311 11.46 -14.80 -8.74
CA LYS A 311 12.74 -15.32 -8.23
C LYS A 311 13.33 -14.48 -7.09
N VAL A 312 12.70 -13.38 -6.70
CA VAL A 312 13.12 -12.58 -5.55
C VAL A 312 12.72 -13.31 -4.27
N LYS A 313 13.68 -13.50 -3.37
CA LYS A 313 13.47 -14.15 -2.07
C LYS A 313 13.39 -13.11 -0.97
N THR A 314 12.40 -13.26 -0.09
CA THR A 314 12.15 -12.38 1.05
C THR A 314 11.73 -13.20 2.26
N HIS A 315 11.61 -12.56 3.42
CA HIS A 315 11.10 -13.21 4.63
C HIS A 315 9.57 -13.38 4.62
N ASP A 316 8.86 -12.69 3.71
CA ASP A 316 7.44 -12.91 3.47
C ASP A 316 7.12 -14.35 3.02
N ARG A 317 6.38 -15.07 3.88
CA ARG A 317 5.94 -16.46 3.62
C ARG A 317 4.87 -16.56 2.54
N LEU A 318 4.15 -15.47 2.27
CA LEU A 318 3.09 -15.37 1.27
C LEU A 318 3.61 -14.94 -0.11
N ASN A 319 4.86 -14.47 -0.21
CA ASN A 319 5.45 -13.94 -1.45
C ASN A 319 4.67 -12.75 -2.07
N HIS A 320 3.92 -12.02 -1.26
CA HIS A 320 2.98 -10.97 -1.67
C HIS A 320 3.51 -9.55 -1.41
N GLY A 321 4.40 -9.40 -0.42
CA GLY A 321 5.03 -8.15 0.00
C GLY A 321 6.43 -7.92 -0.56
N LYS A 322 6.90 -8.74 -1.51
CA LYS A 322 8.28 -8.72 -2.05
C LYS A 322 8.73 -7.31 -2.50
N PHE A 323 7.81 -6.50 -3.03
CA PHE A 323 8.09 -5.14 -3.49
C PHE A 323 8.56 -4.17 -2.40
N ALA A 324 8.11 -4.38 -1.14
CA ALA A 324 8.41 -3.52 -0.01
C ALA A 324 9.43 -4.14 0.95
N GLU A 325 9.58 -5.47 0.93
CA GLU A 325 10.52 -6.19 1.80
C GLU A 325 11.90 -6.41 1.17
N SER A 326 12.02 -6.40 -0.16
CA SER A 326 13.34 -6.47 -0.83
C SER A 326 13.98 -5.08 -0.88
N PRO A 327 15.16 -4.88 -0.24
CA PRO A 327 15.88 -3.61 -0.31
C PRO A 327 16.19 -3.18 -1.74
N GLU A 328 16.48 -4.13 -2.64
CA GLU A 328 16.76 -3.88 -4.05
C GLU A 328 15.55 -3.30 -4.78
N ILE A 329 14.35 -3.84 -4.54
CA ILE A 329 13.12 -3.33 -5.16
C ILE A 329 12.73 -1.98 -4.57
N VAL A 330 12.87 -1.81 -3.26
CA VAL A 330 12.62 -0.52 -2.60
C VAL A 330 13.54 0.58 -3.14
N GLN A 331 14.82 0.28 -3.36
CA GLN A 331 15.75 1.21 -3.99
C GLN A 331 15.41 1.47 -5.47
N LEU A 332 15.00 0.44 -6.22
CA LEU A 332 14.57 0.59 -7.61
C LEU A 332 13.40 1.58 -7.74
N ILE A 333 12.41 1.45 -6.85
CA ILE A 333 11.27 2.37 -6.78
C ILE A 333 11.77 3.81 -6.56
N GLY A 334 12.56 4.04 -5.50
CA GLY A 334 13.01 5.38 -5.14
C GLY A 334 13.94 6.05 -6.17
N GLN A 335 14.85 5.29 -6.77
CA GLN A 335 15.87 5.85 -7.66
C GLN A 335 15.37 6.08 -9.09
N ARG A 336 14.46 5.23 -9.59
CA ARG A 336 14.12 5.19 -11.02
C ARG A 336 12.65 5.46 -11.29
N LEU A 337 11.76 4.72 -10.62
CA LEU A 337 10.33 4.86 -10.88
C LEU A 337 9.81 6.21 -10.37
N MET A 338 10.38 6.72 -9.28
CA MET A 338 10.06 8.06 -8.78
C MET A 338 10.71 9.20 -9.59
N THR A 339 11.71 8.94 -10.43
CA THR A 339 12.32 9.99 -11.28
C THR A 339 11.78 9.99 -12.71
N GLY A 340 10.78 9.17 -13.00
CA GLY A 340 10.18 9.03 -14.34
C GLY A 340 11.11 8.39 -15.37
N GLN A 341 12.26 7.87 -14.95
CA GLN A 341 13.22 7.19 -15.81
C GLN A 341 12.67 5.84 -16.27
N THR A 342 12.64 5.64 -17.59
CA THR A 342 12.33 4.34 -18.20
C THR A 342 13.45 3.36 -17.90
N LEU A 343 13.10 2.12 -17.55
CA LEU A 343 14.09 1.08 -17.25
C LEU A 343 14.94 0.67 -18.46
N THR A 344 14.62 1.16 -19.67
CA THR A 344 15.32 0.88 -20.94
C THR A 344 16.54 1.74 -21.20
N ASP A 345 16.66 2.90 -20.55
CA ASP A 345 17.63 3.94 -20.96
C ASP A 345 19.05 3.71 -20.40
N SER A 346 19.29 2.58 -19.75
CA SER A 346 20.60 2.20 -19.20
C SER A 346 20.75 0.69 -19.19
N LYS A 347 21.93 0.15 -19.53
CA LYS A 347 22.25 -1.28 -19.36
C LYS A 347 22.03 -1.67 -17.89
N VAL A 348 20.89 -2.28 -17.58
CA VAL A 348 20.49 -2.50 -16.17
C VAL A 348 21.08 -3.79 -15.64
N THR A 349 21.86 -3.68 -14.57
CA THR A 349 22.05 -4.78 -13.62
C THR A 349 20.93 -4.72 -12.58
N LEU A 350 19.76 -5.29 -12.89
CA LEU A 350 18.74 -5.54 -11.86
C LEU A 350 19.32 -6.64 -10.97
N GLY A 351 19.14 -6.53 -9.65
CA GLY A 351 19.64 -7.54 -8.70
C GLY A 351 19.25 -8.97 -9.09
N GLN A 352 19.97 -9.96 -8.55
CA GLN A 352 19.76 -11.37 -8.89
C GLN A 352 18.27 -11.76 -8.77
N GLY A 353 17.71 -12.33 -9.84
CA GLY A 353 16.33 -12.85 -9.85
C GLY A 353 15.24 -11.87 -10.27
N ILE A 354 15.56 -10.62 -10.61
CA ILE A 354 14.56 -9.66 -11.15
C ILE A 354 14.55 -9.75 -12.68
N THR A 355 13.36 -9.94 -13.27
CA THR A 355 13.19 -9.87 -14.73
C THR A 355 12.28 -8.69 -15.07
N ALA A 356 12.75 -7.76 -15.89
CA ALA A 356 11.93 -6.67 -16.40
C ALA A 356 11.53 -6.97 -17.86
N VAL A 357 10.25 -6.75 -18.15
CA VAL A 357 9.68 -6.78 -19.49
C VAL A 357 9.28 -5.34 -19.83
N VAL A 358 10.06 -4.71 -20.70
CA VAL A 358 9.84 -3.33 -21.17
C VAL A 358 9.88 -3.31 -22.68
N GLY A 359 8.79 -2.87 -23.32
CA GLY A 359 8.76 -2.70 -24.78
C GLY A 359 9.23 -3.94 -25.57
N GLY A 360 8.81 -5.14 -25.16
CA GLY A 360 9.15 -6.40 -25.83
C GLY A 360 10.55 -6.96 -25.54
N THR A 361 11.44 -6.19 -24.92
CA THR A 361 12.77 -6.67 -24.51
C THR A 361 12.72 -7.31 -23.13
N VAL A 362 13.29 -8.52 -23.02
CA VAL A 362 13.47 -9.23 -21.74
C VAL A 362 14.93 -9.10 -21.32
N SER A 363 15.20 -8.34 -20.27
CA SER A 363 16.52 -8.31 -19.63
C SER A 363 16.55 -9.30 -18.46
N THR A 364 17.34 -10.38 -18.59
CA THR A 364 17.53 -11.38 -17.53
C THR A 364 18.94 -11.33 -16.95
N ILE A 365 19.07 -11.56 -15.65
CA ILE A 365 20.37 -11.83 -14.99
C ILE A 365 20.23 -13.11 -14.16
N GLY A 366 20.93 -14.17 -14.62
CA GLY A 366 21.21 -15.41 -13.90
C GLY A 366 20.05 -16.41 -13.77
N THR A 367 20.23 -17.61 -14.32
CA THR A 367 19.36 -18.77 -14.10
C THR A 367 19.75 -19.50 -12.82
N VAL A 368 18.79 -19.67 -11.90
CA VAL A 368 18.84 -20.73 -10.88
C VAL A 368 17.52 -21.49 -10.96
N ALA A 369 17.62 -22.81 -11.14
CA ALA A 369 16.47 -23.71 -11.08
C ALA A 369 15.95 -23.77 -9.63
N ALA A 370 14.66 -23.52 -9.43
CA ALA A 370 13.98 -23.68 -8.15
C ALA A 370 12.93 -24.77 -8.28
N THR A 371 13.11 -25.88 -7.57
CA THR A 371 12.08 -26.89 -7.34
C THR A 371 11.20 -26.43 -6.18
N ALA A 372 9.90 -26.21 -6.44
CA ALA A 372 8.93 -25.82 -5.42
C ALA A 372 8.13 -27.04 -4.94
N ALA A 373 8.22 -27.35 -3.65
CA ALA A 373 7.25 -28.20 -2.96
C ALA A 373 6.25 -27.28 -2.22
N ALA A 374 4.98 -27.35 -2.59
CA ALA A 374 3.93 -26.61 -1.91
C ALA A 374 3.49 -27.36 -0.64
N ALA A 375 3.63 -26.73 0.53
CA ALA A 375 2.99 -27.18 1.76
C ALA A 375 1.78 -26.26 2.06
N PRO A 376 0.67 -26.80 2.60
CA PRO A 376 -0.47 -25.98 2.98
C PRO A 376 -0.08 -25.06 4.15
N VAL A 377 -0.29 -23.75 3.97
CA VAL A 377 -0.14 -22.75 5.04
C VAL A 377 -1.50 -22.61 5.72
N ALA A 378 -1.58 -23.04 6.98
CA ALA A 378 -2.69 -22.69 7.86
C ALA A 378 -2.45 -21.27 8.41
N ILE A 379 -3.38 -20.35 8.16
CA ILE A 379 -3.36 -19.01 8.74
C ILE A 379 -4.23 -19.05 9.99
N ILE A 380 -3.64 -18.72 11.15
CA ILE A 380 -4.33 -18.70 12.44
C ILE A 380 -4.61 -17.23 12.76
N GLU A 381 -5.89 -16.86 12.80
CA GLU A 381 -6.35 -15.51 13.14
C GLU A 381 -6.23 -15.23 14.65
N GLN A 382 -5.91 -13.98 15.01
CA GLN A 382 -6.26 -13.44 16.32
C GLN A 382 -7.49 -12.53 16.18
N PRO A 383 -8.51 -12.67 17.04
CA PRO A 383 -9.66 -11.79 17.00
C PRO A 383 -9.25 -10.37 17.42
N VAL A 384 -9.43 -9.40 16.53
CA VAL A 384 -9.44 -7.99 16.90
C VAL A 384 -10.64 -7.79 17.83
N THR A 385 -10.38 -7.48 19.10
CA THR A 385 -11.46 -7.25 20.08
C THR A 385 -12.18 -5.94 19.75
N ARG A 386 -13.29 -6.05 19.02
CA ARG A 386 -14.19 -4.91 18.75
C ARG A 386 -14.84 -4.47 20.06
N LYS A 387 -14.42 -3.34 20.62
CA LYS A 387 -15.03 -2.75 21.82
C LYS A 387 -16.44 -2.18 21.57
N LYS A 388 -16.81 -1.93 20.30
CA LYS A 388 -18.12 -1.39 19.91
C LYS A 388 -18.61 -2.09 18.63
N PRO A 389 -19.90 -2.47 18.53
CA PRO A 389 -20.46 -2.97 17.28
C PRO A 389 -20.34 -1.92 16.16
N PRO A 390 -20.21 -2.34 14.88
CA PRO A 390 -20.28 -1.42 13.76
C PRO A 390 -21.53 -0.53 13.84
N ARG A 391 -21.43 0.73 13.39
CA ARG A 391 -22.63 1.55 13.20
C ARG A 391 -23.57 0.84 12.24
N ALA A 392 -24.87 0.91 12.54
CA ALA A 392 -25.87 0.36 11.64
C ALA A 392 -25.88 1.15 10.34
N ALA A 393 -26.10 0.48 9.21
CA ALA A 393 -26.01 1.11 7.88
C ALA A 393 -26.94 2.32 7.72
N ASN A 394 -28.10 2.31 8.40
CA ASN A 394 -29.03 3.43 8.42
C ASN A 394 -28.45 4.71 9.07
N GLU A 395 -27.46 4.60 9.96
CA GLU A 395 -26.82 5.76 10.60
C GLU A 395 -25.85 6.49 9.67
N THR A 396 -25.26 5.81 8.68
CA THR A 396 -24.34 6.44 7.71
C THR A 396 -25.01 6.81 6.38
N LEU A 397 -26.11 6.14 6.04
CA LEU A 397 -26.74 6.23 4.72
C LEU A 397 -27.12 7.66 4.31
N ASP A 398 -27.68 8.46 5.22
CA ASP A 398 -28.04 9.86 4.92
C ASP A 398 -26.83 10.73 4.56
N GLY A 399 -25.66 10.42 5.11
CA GLY A 399 -24.40 11.07 4.77
C GLY A 399 -23.83 10.55 3.44
N ASP A 400 -23.93 9.24 3.22
CA ASP A 400 -23.49 8.56 1.99
C ASP A 400 -24.26 9.03 0.75
N LEU A 401 -25.52 9.42 0.92
CA LEU A 401 -26.39 9.95 -0.14
C LEU A 401 -26.08 11.41 -0.52
N LYS A 402 -25.14 12.07 0.15
CA LYS A 402 -24.71 13.44 -0.13
C LYS A 402 -23.28 13.44 -0.66
N GLN A 403 -22.99 14.31 -1.63
CA GLN A 403 -21.62 14.49 -2.10
C GLN A 403 -20.78 15.10 -0.98
N GLN A 404 -19.80 14.35 -0.48
CA GLN A 404 -18.82 14.82 0.50
C GLN A 404 -17.54 15.26 -0.21
N THR A 405 -16.82 16.21 0.40
CA THR A 405 -15.49 16.67 -0.02
C THR A 405 -14.43 16.23 0.98
N LEU A 406 -13.18 16.07 0.53
CA LEU A 406 -12.04 15.61 1.36
C LEU A 406 -11.87 16.42 2.66
N THR A 407 -12.17 17.71 2.59
CA THR A 407 -12.18 18.68 3.69
C THR A 407 -13.19 19.79 3.35
N GLN A 408 -13.59 20.60 4.32
CA GLN A 408 -14.48 21.76 4.09
C GLN A 408 -13.72 22.97 3.56
#